data_AF-A0A2L2XIT0-F1
#
_entry.id   AF-A0A2L2XIT0-F1
#
_cell.length_a   1.000
_cell.length_b   1.000
_cell.length_c   1.000
_cell.angle_alpha   90.00
_cell.angle_beta   90.00
_cell.angle_gamma   90.00
#
_symmetry.space_group_name_H-M   'P 1'
#
loop_
_entity.id
_entity.type
_entity.pdbx_description
1 polymer ?
#
loop_
_entity_poly.entity_id
_entity_poly.type
_entity_poly.pdbx_seq_one_letter_code
_entity_poly.pdbx_strand_id
1 'polypeptide(L)' 'MANAYGRPKAYVSFQVRISPELKERLARRSFETGVSQAAIVIASLEHYLETGLTPKKEQEEDMAGSGGGEAEEEVL' A
#
# COMPACT_ATOMS: atom_id res chain seq x y z
N MET A 1 27.39 18.52 -21.40
CA MET A 1 26.14 17.72 -21.47
C MET A 1 25.93 17.06 -20.12
N ALA A 2 25.05 17.60 -19.30
CA ALA A 2 24.71 17.05 -17.99
C ALA A 2 23.52 16.09 -18.17
N ASN A 3 23.77 14.79 -18.04
CA ASN A 3 22.69 13.80 -17.92
C ASN A 3 22.12 13.94 -16.51
N ALA A 4 21.13 14.82 -16.36
CA ALA A 4 20.30 14.89 -15.17
C ALA A 4 19.46 13.60 -15.12
N TYR A 5 20.01 12.55 -14.52
CA TYR A 5 19.25 11.41 -14.05
C TYR A 5 18.29 11.94 -12.98
N GLY A 6 17.06 12.24 -13.40
CA GLY A 6 15.97 12.66 -12.53
C GLY A 6 15.68 11.57 -11.52
N ARG A 7 16.29 11.65 -10.33
CA ARG A 7 15.80 10.94 -9.16
C ARG A 7 14.34 11.35 -8.97
N PRO A 8 13.38 10.40 -8.83
CA PRO A 8 12.02 10.76 -8.48
C PRO A 8 12.06 11.55 -7.16
N LYS A 9 11.68 12.83 -7.22
CA LYS A 9 11.80 13.80 -6.11
C LYS A 9 10.47 14.01 -5.37
N ALA A 10 9.59 13.02 -5.40
CA ALA A 10 8.35 13.05 -4.63
C ALA A 10 8.16 11.70 -3.95
N TYR A 11 8.51 11.64 -2.67
CA TYR A 11 8.09 10.54 -1.81
C TYR A 11 6.62 10.75 -1.49
N VAL A 12 5.79 9.75 -1.76
CA VAL A 12 4.37 9.73 -1.38
C VAL A 12 4.23 8.80 -0.19
N SER A 13 3.60 9.29 0.87
CA SER A 13 3.21 8.48 2.02
C SER A 13 1.72 8.20 1.97
N PHE A 14 1.35 6.95 2.23
CA PHE A 14 -0.04 6.56 2.44
C PHE A 14 -0.13 5.65 3.67
N GLN A 15 -1.30 5.60 4.28
CA GLN A 15 -1.59 4.72 5.40
C GLN A 15 -2.36 3.50 4.89
N VAL A 16 -2.00 2.31 5.38
CA VAL A 16 -2.66 1.05 5.03
C VAL A 16 -3.17 0.38 6.30
N ARG A 17 -4.37 -0.19 6.23
CA ARG A 17 -4.89 -1.06 7.27
C ARG A 17 -4.50 -2.50 6.95
N ILE A 18 -3.84 -3.16 7.89
CA ILE A 18 -3.45 -4.57 7.80
C ILE A 18 -3.84 -5.28 9.08
N SER A 19 -3.93 -6.61 9.04
CA SER A 19 -4.20 -7.39 10.25
C SER A 19 -3.08 -7.19 11.30
N PRO A 20 -3.42 -7.27 12.60
CA PRO A 20 -2.42 -7.20 13.68
C PRO A 20 -1.30 -8.24 13.51
N GLU A 21 -1.66 -9.46 13.11
CA GLU A 21 -0.72 -10.55 12.85
C GLU A 21 0.28 -10.20 11.74
N LEU A 22 -0.17 -9.57 10.65
CA LEU A 22 0.71 -9.17 9.56
C LEU A 22 1.67 -8.06 10.01
N LYS A 23 1.18 -7.11 10.82
CA LYS A 23 2.01 -6.05 11.42
C LYS A 23 3.11 -6.64 12.31
N GLU A 24 2.77 -7.61 13.16
CA GLU A 24 3.75 -8.27 14.02
C GLU A 24 4.80 -9.05 13.23
N ARG A 25 4.38 -9.78 12.18
CA ARG A 25 5.31 -10.49 11.28
C ARG A 25 6.25 -9.53 10.56
N LEU A 26 5.75 -8.38 10.11
CA LEU A 26 6.56 -7.34 9.48
C LEU A 26 7.58 -6.76 10.45
N ALA A 27 7.17 -6.46 11.69
CA ALA A 27 8.05 -5.94 12.73
C ALA A 27 9.14 -6.94 13.11
N ARG A 28 8.79 -8.22 13.30
CA ARG A 28 9.74 -9.29 13.59
C ARG A 28 10.77 -9.45 12.47
N ARG A 29 10.31 -9.51 11.22
CA ARG A 29 11.22 -9.63 10.07
C ARG A 29 12.16 -8.44 9.96
N SER A 30 11.67 -7.23 10.19
CA SER A 30 12.49 -6.01 10.22
C SER A 30 13.59 -6.08 11.29
N PHE A 31 13.25 -6.60 12.48
CA PHE A 31 14.23 -6.81 13.55
C PHE A 31 15.27 -7.88 13.20
N GLU A 32 14.84 -9.02 12.66
CA GLU A 32 15.73 -10.15 12.33
C GLU A 32 16.70 -9.82 11.19
N THR A 33 16.25 -9.09 10.16
CA THR A 33 17.08 -8.80 8.98
C THR A 33 17.82 -7.47 9.06
N GLY A 34 17.51 -6.62 10.06
CA GLY A 34 18.03 -5.25 10.16
C GLY A 34 17.55 -4.31 9.05
N VAL A 35 16.53 -4.71 8.27
CA VAL A 35 15.96 -3.93 7.16
C VAL A 35 14.73 -3.19 7.68
N SER A 36 14.53 -1.94 7.24
CA SER A 36 13.35 -1.17 7.66
C SER A 36 12.06 -1.80 7.14
N GLN A 37 10.97 -1.68 7.93
CA GLN A 37 9.65 -2.16 7.51
C GLN A 37 9.21 -1.55 6.16
N ALA A 38 9.53 -0.27 5.93
CA ALA A 38 9.24 0.41 4.68
C ALA A 38 9.97 -0.23 3.49
N ALA A 39 11.27 -0.56 3.63
CA ALA A 39 12.01 -1.23 2.58
C ALA A 39 11.47 -2.63 2.28
N ILE A 40 11.02 -3.36 3.31
CA ILE A 40 10.36 -4.67 3.12
C ILE A 40 9.06 -4.50 2.33
N VAL A 41 8.24 -3.50 2.65
CA VAL A 41 6.99 -3.23 1.93
C VAL A 41 7.25 -2.81 0.49
N ILE A 42 8.20 -1.90 0.25
CA ILE A 42 8.56 -1.45 -1.10
C ILE A 42 9.01 -2.62 -1.96
N ALA A 43 9.97 -3.42 -1.48
CA ALA A 43 10.47 -4.58 -2.23
C ALA A 43 9.38 -5.62 -2.50
N SER A 44 8.45 -5.80 -1.56
CA SER A 44 7.32 -6.71 -1.75
C SER A 44 6.34 -6.20 -2.82
N LEU A 45 6.06 -4.89 -2.85
CA LEU A 45 5.20 -4.26 -3.85
C LEU A 45 5.86 -4.28 -5.23
N GLU A 46 7.15 -3.99 -5.34
CA GLU A 46 7.92 -4.07 -6.59
C GLU A 46 7.85 -5.50 -7.15
N HIS A 47 8.17 -6.50 -6.34
CA HIS A 47 8.08 -7.91 -6.74
C HIS A 47 6.66 -8.32 -7.15
N TYR A 48 5.64 -7.84 -6.43
CA TYR A 48 4.25 -8.11 -6.76
C TYR A 48 3.87 -7.54 -8.15
N LEU A 49 4.29 -6.31 -8.44
CA LEU A 49 4.05 -5.66 -9.73
C LEU A 49 4.82 -6.34 -10.88
N GLU A 50 6.05 -6.78 -10.63
CA GLU A 50 6.86 -7.50 -11.63
C GLU A 50 6.29 -8.89 -11.96
N THR A 51 5.72 -9.58 -10.97
CA THR A 51 5.14 -10.92 -11.16
C THR A 51 3.76 -10.92 -11.83
N GLY A 52 3.14 -9.75 -12.02
CA GLY A 52 1.85 -9.62 -12.70
C GLY A 52 0.69 -10.32 -11.98
N LEU A 53 0.85 -10.63 -10.70
CA LEU A 53 -0.22 -11.18 -9.87
C LEU A 53 -1.29 -10.10 -9.69
N THR A 54 -2.54 -10.39 -10.03
CA THR A 54 -3.67 -9.52 -9.68
C THR A 54 -4.27 -9.96 -8.34
N PRO A 55 -4.78 -9.02 -7.51
CA PRO A 55 -5.43 -9.39 -6.26
C PRO A 55 -6.63 -10.27 -6.59
N LYS A 56 -6.83 -11.36 -5.84
CA LYS A 56 -8.06 -12.15 -5.98
C LYS A 56 -9.23 -11.26 -5.60
N LYS A 57 -10.26 -11.26 -6.45
CA LYS A 57 -11.49 -10.45 -6.35
C LYS A 57 -12.21 -10.50 -5.00
N GLU A 58 -11.94 -11.53 -4.20
CA GLU A 58 -12.47 -11.74 -2.86
C GLU A 58 -12.03 -10.67 -1.82
N GLN A 59 -11.06 -9.81 -2.13
CA GLN A 59 -10.65 -8.68 -1.25
C GLN A 59 -11.34 -7.35 -1.60
N GLU A 60 -12.08 -7.25 -2.70
CA GLU A 60 -12.77 -6.00 -3.08
C GLU A 60 -14.02 -5.74 -2.21
N GLU A 61 -14.66 -6.78 -1.68
CA GLU A 61 -15.91 -6.65 -0.93
C GLU A 61 -15.73 -6.00 0.46
N ASP A 62 -14.56 -6.14 1.09
CA ASP A 62 -14.28 -5.53 2.41
C ASP A 62 -13.93 -4.04 2.34
N MET A 63 -13.55 -3.50 1.17
CA MET A 63 -13.18 -2.08 1.01
C MET A 63 -14.30 -1.17 0.51
N ALA A 64 -15.34 -1.72 -0.13
CA ALA A 64 -16.46 -0.93 -0.66
C ALA A 64 -17.46 -0.43 0.41
N GLY A 65 -17.34 -0.89 1.66
CA GLY A 65 -18.30 -0.59 2.74
C GLY A 65 -18.10 0.72 3.51
N SER A 66 -17.21 1.62 3.07
CA SER A 66 -16.94 2.89 3.77
C SER A 66 -16.96 4.11 2.84
N GLY A 67 -18.01 4.21 2.02
CA GLY A 67 -18.40 5.44 1.34
C GLY A 67 -19.66 6.00 2.01
N GLY A 68 -19.54 7.18 2.62
CA GLY A 68 -20.61 7.85 3.36
C GLY A 68 -21.82 8.16 2.48
N GLY A 69 -23.01 7.82 2.98
CA GLY A 69 -24.27 8.32 2.45
C GLY A 69 -24.47 9.77 2.86
N GLU A 70 -23.91 10.70 2.10
CA GLU A 70 -24.42 12.07 2.02
C GLU A 70 -25.49 12.07 0.92
N ALA A 71 -26.75 11.90 1.32
CA ALA A 71 -27.88 12.17 0.44
C ALA A 71 -28.17 13.67 0.52
N GLU A 72 -27.62 14.40 -0.45
CA GLU A 72 -28.06 15.76 -0.73
C GLU A 72 -29.49 15.76 -1.30
N GLU A 73 -30.23 16.73 -0.79
CA GLU A 73 -31.49 17.33 -1.23
C GLU A 73 -31.73 17.32 -2.75
N GLU A 74 -32.93 16.88 -3.18
CA GLU A 74 -33.54 17.41 -4.41
C GLU A 74 -34.99 17.82 -4.15
N VAL A 75 -35.24 19.09 -4.46
CA VAL A 75 -36.45 19.87 -4.31
C VAL A 75 -37.50 19.43 -5.34
N LEU A 76 -38.74 19.21 -4.90
CA LEU A 76 -39.95 19.39 -5.73
C LEU A 76 -41.08 19.99 -4.88
#